data_AF-A0A1U7UK66-F1
#
_entry.id   AF-A0A1U7UK66-F1
#
_cell.length_a   1.000
_cell.length_b   1.000
_cell.length_c   1.000
_cell.angle_alpha   90.00
_cell.angle_beta   90.00
_cell.angle_gamma   90.00
#
_symmetry.space_group_name_H-M   'P 1'
#
loop_
_entity.id
_entity.type
_entity.pdbx_description
1 polymer ?
#
loop_
_entity_poly.entity_id
_entity_poly.type
_entity_poly.pdbx_seq_one_letter_code
_entity_poly.pdbx_strand_id
1 'polypeptide(L)'
;MPQYQAWEEFSRAAEKLYLADPMKVRVVLKYRHSDGSLCIKVTDDAVCLVYKTDQAQDVKKIEKFHSQLMRLMVAKEARNVTVEAE
;
A
#
# COMPACT_ATOMS: atom_id res chain seq x y z
N MET A 1 -2.72 16.08 -4.05
CA MET A 1 -2.27 14.68 -3.90
C MET A 1 -2.96 13.87 -4.99
N PRO A 2 -2.22 13.27 -5.93
CA PRO A 2 -2.83 12.41 -6.95
C PRO A 2 -3.52 11.22 -6.29
N GLN A 3 -4.76 10.96 -6.67
CA GLN A 3 -5.51 9.79 -6.25
C GLN A 3 -5.54 8.79 -7.40
N TYR A 4 -5.15 7.56 -7.10
CA TYR A 4 -5.24 6.46 -8.06
C TYR A 4 -6.68 5.96 -8.16
N GLN A 5 -7.14 5.70 -9.38
CA GLN A 5 -8.46 5.11 -9.64
C GLN A 5 -8.37 3.59 -9.78
N ALA A 6 -7.26 3.08 -10.35
CA ALA A 6 -7.01 1.66 -10.50
C ALA A 6 -6.16 1.12 -9.34
N TRP A 7 -6.61 0.02 -8.72
CA TRP A 7 -5.90 -0.65 -7.64
C TRP A 7 -4.50 -1.12 -8.06
N GLU A 8 -4.37 -1.69 -9.25
CA GLU A 8 -3.10 -2.27 -9.73
C GLU A 8 -2.00 -1.23 -9.94
N GLU A 9 -2.37 -0.06 -10.45
CA GLU A 9 -1.43 1.07 -10.60
C GLU A 9 -0.98 1.58 -9.24
N PHE A 10 -1.92 1.69 -8.28
CA PHE A 10 -1.61 2.11 -6.92
C PHE A 10 -0.66 1.13 -6.23
N SER A 11 -0.98 -0.18 -6.23
CA SER A 11 -0.18 -1.17 -5.51
C SER A 11 1.24 -1.26 -6.05
N ARG A 12 1.40 -1.24 -7.38
CA ARG A 12 2.71 -1.26 -8.04
C ARG A 12 3.54 -0.01 -7.72
N ALA A 13 2.92 1.17 -7.77
CA ALA A 13 3.61 2.41 -7.43
C ALA A 13 4.01 2.47 -5.94
N ALA A 14 3.13 2.01 -5.05
CA ALA A 14 3.37 1.97 -3.62
C ALA A 14 4.48 0.99 -3.22
N GLU A 15 4.52 -0.20 -3.84
CA GLU A 15 5.59 -1.16 -3.62
C GLU A 15 6.94 -0.63 -4.13
N LYS A 16 6.96 -0.03 -5.32
CA LYS A 16 8.17 0.62 -5.85
C LYS A 16 8.69 1.73 -4.93
N LEU A 17 7.78 2.54 -4.36
CA LEU A 17 8.14 3.59 -3.42
C LEU A 17 8.74 3.00 -2.13
N TYR A 18 8.11 1.94 -1.59
CA TYR A 18 8.61 1.24 -0.41
C TYR A 18 10.00 0.65 -0.62
N LEU A 19 10.24 -0.02 -1.76
CA LEU A 19 11.55 -0.62 -2.07
C LEU A 19 12.67 0.39 -2.33
N ALA A 20 12.32 1.67 -2.60
CA ALA A 20 13.31 2.72 -2.83
C ALA A 20 14.00 3.17 -1.52
N ASP A 21 13.21 3.44 -0.48
CA ASP A 21 13.72 3.79 0.86
C ASP A 21 12.72 3.34 1.95
N PRO A 22 12.81 2.08 2.42
CA PRO A 22 11.88 1.54 3.41
C PRO A 22 11.81 2.33 4.72
N MET A 23 12.89 3.01 5.10
CA MET A 23 12.99 3.71 6.39
C MET A 23 12.24 5.04 6.41
N LYS A 24 11.95 5.62 5.24
CA LYS A 24 11.17 6.87 5.14
C LYS A 24 9.70 6.63 4.81
N VAL A 25 9.36 5.45 4.31
CA VAL A 25 7.99 5.16 3.85
C VAL A 25 7.08 4.83 5.02
N ARG A 26 5.91 5.47 5.05
CA ARG A 26 4.80 5.17 5.95
C ARG A 26 3.56 4.75 5.19
N VAL A 27 2.88 3.74 5.72
CA VAL A 27 1.60 3.22 5.22
C VAL A 27 0.51 3.59 6.22
N VAL A 28 -0.55 4.24 5.75
CA VAL A 28 -1.67 4.68 6.59
C VAL A 28 -2.97 4.11 6.05
N LEU A 29 -3.75 3.47 6.92
CA LEU A 29 -5.10 3.00 6.63
C LEU A 29 -6.10 3.84 7.43
N LYS A 30 -7.15 4.32 6.75
CA LYS A 30 -8.27 5.05 7.36
C LYS A 30 -9.57 4.39 6.92
N TYR A 31 -10.20 3.69 7.84
CA TYR A 31 -11.56 3.16 7.67
C TYR A 31 -12.58 4.14 8.23
N ARG A 32 -13.70 4.31 7.53
CA ARG A 32 -14.83 5.09 8.03
C ARG A 32 -16.14 4.35 7.76
N HIS A 33 -16.70 3.80 8.84
CA HIS A 33 -17.94 3.03 8.79
C HIS A 33 -19.16 3.86 8.35
N SER A 34 -19.32 5.09 8.89
CA SER A 34 -20.46 5.98 8.57
C SER A 34 -20.60 6.28 7.08
N ASP A 35 -19.47 6.33 6.37
CA ASP A 35 -19.40 6.71 4.96
C ASP A 35 -19.16 5.47 4.07
N GLY A 36 -19.11 4.26 4.64
CA GLY A 36 -18.84 3.02 3.92
C GLY A 36 -17.51 3.00 3.16
N SER A 37 -16.51 3.79 3.59
CA SER A 37 -15.31 4.02 2.79
C SER A 37 -14.01 3.61 3.49
N LEU A 38 -13.05 3.20 2.68
CA LEU A 38 -11.70 2.82 3.09
C LEU A 38 -10.69 3.61 2.25
N CYS A 39 -9.68 4.16 2.93
CA CYS A 39 -8.57 4.86 2.28
C CYS A 39 -7.24 4.27 2.75
N ILE A 40 -6.37 3.97 1.79
CA ILE A 40 -4.97 3.62 2.01
C ILE A 40 -4.08 4.72 1.42
N LYS A 41 -3.02 5.08 2.15
CA LYS A 41 -2.01 6.05 1.74
C LYS A 41 -0.61 5.49 1.98
N VAL A 42 0.28 5.66 1.00
CA VAL A 42 1.71 5.33 1.11
C VAL A 42 2.53 6.57 0.73
N THR A 43 3.50 6.95 1.55
CA THR A 43 4.26 8.18 1.36
C THR A 43 5.60 8.16 2.08
N ASP A 44 6.59 8.85 1.52
CA ASP A 44 7.94 9.10 2.05
C ASP A 44 8.18 10.58 2.41
N ASP A 45 7.10 11.34 2.66
CA ASP A 45 7.06 12.81 2.81
C ASP A 45 7.31 13.64 1.54
N ALA A 46 7.89 13.06 0.47
CA ALA A 46 8.07 13.75 -0.81
C ALA A 46 6.96 13.40 -1.81
N VAL A 47 6.66 12.11 -1.94
CA VAL A 47 5.62 11.55 -2.80
C VAL A 47 4.49 11.02 -1.94
N CYS A 48 3.25 11.28 -2.36
CA CYS A 48 2.05 10.81 -1.66
C CYS A 48 1.13 10.07 -2.61
N LEU A 49 1.00 8.77 -2.41
CA LEU A 49 0.13 7.87 -3.17
C LEU A 49 -1.10 7.56 -2.35
N VAL A 50 -2.28 7.77 -2.90
CA VAL A 50 -3.56 7.55 -2.20
C VAL A 50 -4.49 6.73 -3.07
N TYR A 51 -5.12 5.72 -2.46
CA TYR A 51 -6.23 4.98 -3.02
C TYR A 51 -7.40 5.00 -2.04
N LYS A 52 -8.58 5.35 -2.55
CA LYS A 52 -9.83 5.41 -1.78
C LYS A 52 -10.87 4.58 -2.52
N THR A 53 -11.59 3.75 -1.78
CA THR A 53 -12.62 2.85 -2.31
C THR A 53 -13.79 2.77 -1.35
N ASP A 54 -14.99 2.58 -1.90
CA ASP A 54 -16.21 2.16 -1.22
C ASP A 54 -16.61 0.71 -1.58
N GLN A 55 -15.80 0.06 -2.44
CA GLN A 55 -16.07 -1.27 -2.94
C GLN A 55 -15.58 -2.33 -1.95
N ALA A 56 -16.51 -3.12 -1.42
CA ALA A 56 -16.19 -4.17 -0.43
C ALA A 56 -15.17 -5.21 -0.94
N GLN A 57 -15.15 -5.46 -2.26
CA GLN A 57 -14.19 -6.37 -2.90
C GLN A 57 -12.72 -5.94 -2.71
N ASP A 58 -12.46 -4.65 -2.52
CA ASP A 58 -11.10 -4.13 -2.37
C ASP A 58 -10.57 -4.27 -0.95
N VAL A 59 -11.43 -4.52 0.05
CA VAL A 59 -11.03 -4.70 1.44
C VAL A 59 -10.01 -5.83 1.57
N LYS A 60 -10.27 -6.98 0.93
CA LYS A 60 -9.35 -8.12 0.96
C LYS A 60 -8.05 -7.86 0.18
N LYS A 61 -8.09 -7.04 -0.88
CA LYS A 61 -6.89 -6.66 -1.64
C LYS A 61 -6.00 -5.75 -0.80
N ILE A 62 -6.60 -4.76 -0.14
CA ILE A 62 -5.92 -3.81 0.75
C ILE A 62 -5.32 -4.52 1.97
N GLU A 63 -6.05 -5.44 2.59
CA GLU A 63 -5.54 -6.25 3.70
C GLU A 63 -4.32 -7.07 3.28
N LYS A 64 -4.42 -7.82 2.18
CA LYS A 64 -3.30 -8.62 1.65
C LYS A 64 -2.06 -7.76 1.35
N PHE A 65 -2.25 -6.60 0.73
CA PHE A 65 -1.17 -5.68 0.41
C PHE A 65 -0.51 -5.11 1.67
N HIS A 66 -1.29 -4.70 2.66
CA HIS A 66 -0.77 -4.23 3.94
C HIS A 66 0.02 -5.34 4.65
N SER A 67 -0.52 -6.56 4.67
CA SER A 67 0.14 -7.76 5.21
C SER A 67 1.45 -8.10 4.48
N GLN A 68 1.52 -7.92 3.15
CA GLN A 68 2.74 -8.07 2.37
C GLN A 68 3.80 -7.03 2.77
N LEU A 69 3.44 -5.76 2.86
CA LEU A 69 4.38 -4.70 3.28
C LEU A 69 4.91 -4.96 4.70
N MET A 70 4.07 -5.43 5.63
CA MET A 70 4.52 -5.82 6.98
C MET A 70 5.58 -6.93 6.93
N ARG A 71 5.42 -7.94 6.08
CA ARG A 71 6.45 -9.00 5.91
C ARG A 71 7.75 -8.42 5.36
N LEU A 72 7.67 -7.51 4.38
CA LEU A 72 8.86 -6.84 3.83
C LEU A 72 9.56 -5.93 4.84
N MET A 73 8.83 -5.34 5.78
CA MET A 73 9.40 -4.50 6.86
C MET A 73 10.20 -5.30 7.87
N VAL A 74 9.82 -6.56 8.10
CA VAL A 74 10.51 -7.44 9.07
C VAL A 74 11.64 -8.24 8.40
N ALA A 75 11.56 -8.49 7.10
CA ALA A 75 12.58 -9.21 6.37
C ALA A 75 13.92 -8.45 6.35
N LYS A 76 15.02 -9.17 6.64
CA LYS A 76 16.39 -8.60 6.69
C LYS A 76 16.83 -8.04 5.33
N GLU A 77 16.31 -8.59 4.23
CA GLU A 77 16.49 -8.09 2.86
C GLU A 77 15.14 -8.06 2.14
N ALA A 78 14.50 -6.89 2.08
CA ALA A 78 13.21 -6.71 1.40
C ALA A 78 13.24 -7.02 -0.10
N ARG A 79 14.43 -7.03 -0.74
CA ARG A 79 14.60 -7.33 -2.17
C ARG A 79 14.47 -8.81 -2.54
N ASN A 80 14.66 -9.74 -1.61
CA ASN A 80 14.64 -11.17 -1.94
C ASN A 80 13.23 -11.77 -1.90
N VAL A 81 12.31 -11.14 -1.15
CA VAL A 81 10.94 -11.65 -0.94
C VAL A 81 10.07 -11.49 -2.20
N THR A 82 10.37 -10.55 -3.09
CA THR A 82 9.61 -10.36 -4.33
C THR A 82 9.85 -11.45 -5.37
N VAL A 83 10.91 -12.26 -5.24
CA VAL A 83 11.31 -13.28 -6.23
C VAL A 83 10.66 -14.65 -5.96
N GLU A 84 10.16 -14.90 -4.75
CA GLU A 84 9.55 -16.19 -4.38
C GLU A 84 8.02 -16.24 -4.55
N ALA A 85 7.40 -15.15 -5.00
CA ALA A 85 5.94 -15.02 -5.12
C ALA A 85 5.39 -15.13 -6.56
N GLU A 86 6.23 -15.51 -7.53
CA GLU A 86 5.84 -15.85 -8.92
C GLU A 86 5.71 -17.36 -9.15
#